data_AF-A0A7H1J855-F1
#
_entry.id   AF-A0A7H1J855-F1
#
_cell.length_a   1.000
_cell.length_b   1.000
_cell.length_c   1.000
_cell.angle_alpha   90.00
_cell.angle_beta   90.00
_cell.angle_gamma   90.00
#
_symmetry.space_group_name_H-M   'P 1'
#
loop_
_entity.id
_entity.type
_entity.pdbx_description
1 polymer ?
#
loop_
_entity_poly.entity_id
_entity_poly.type
_entity_poly.pdbx_seq_one_letter_code
_entity_poly.pdbx_strand_id
1 'polypeptide(L)'
;MNNEANRITLFWLTTAVGAVLFVTLQLFFFLNDYVIAKGQGPAITFDTNTLWMFSAYYGIWIVTVLMTLIGTTKAQWLALIIGGLLVALNTLGGIFDGIRDGAHVAFSALFFITLPGVCAIVATWRALTK
;
A
#
# COMPACT_ATOMS: atom_id res chain seq x y z
N MET A 1 24.61 9.93 -5.03
CA MET A 1 23.14 9.80 -4.86
C MET A 1 22.58 11.16 -4.47
N ASN A 2 21.49 11.60 -5.10
CA ASN A 2 20.85 12.89 -4.82
C ASN A 2 20.08 12.83 -3.49
N ASN A 3 20.34 13.75 -2.55
CA ASN A 3 19.63 13.84 -1.27
C ASN A 3 18.10 13.95 -1.43
N GLU A 4 17.64 14.58 -2.52
CA GLU A 4 16.22 14.69 -2.85
C GLU A 4 15.61 13.35 -3.26
N ALA A 5 16.33 12.56 -4.07
CA ALA A 5 15.90 11.22 -4.44
C ALA A 5 15.80 10.31 -3.21
N ASN A 6 16.80 10.34 -2.31
CA ASN A 6 16.76 9.57 -1.07
C ASN A 6 15.55 9.95 -0.19
N ARG A 7 15.24 11.24 -0.07
CA ARG A 7 14.07 11.70 0.69
C ARG A 7 12.76 11.17 0.10
N ILE A 8 12.62 11.22 -1.23
CA ILE A 8 11.45 10.68 -1.94
C ILE A 8 11.36 9.16 -1.74
N THR A 9 12.47 8.45 -1.85
CA THR A 9 12.54 7.00 -1.60
C THR A 9 12.08 6.65 -0.21
N LEU A 10 12.47 7.42 0.81
CA LEU A 10 12.01 7.20 2.17
C LEU A 10 10.49 7.36 2.30
N PHE A 11 9.88 8.36 1.66
CA PHE A 11 8.40 8.50 1.67
C PHE A 11 7.70 7.31 1.01
N TRP A 12 8.17 6.87 -0.16
CA TRP A 12 7.62 5.69 -0.82
C TRP A 12 7.85 4.41 -0.02
N LEU A 13 9.01 4.27 0.62
CA LEU A 13 9.31 3.15 1.51
C LEU A 13 8.40 3.15 2.74
N THR A 14 8.19 4.29 3.39
CA THR A 14 7.24 4.41 4.50
C THR A 14 5.83 4.01 4.06
N THR A 15 5.40 4.43 2.87
CA THR A 15 4.09 4.05 2.32
C THR A 15 4.02 2.54 2.06
N ALA A 16 5.07 1.94 1.50
CA ALA A 16 5.15 0.50 1.27
C ALA A 16 5.09 -0.30 2.58
N VAL A 17 5.82 0.13 3.61
CA VAL A 17 5.74 -0.47 4.96
C VAL A 17 4.33 -0.33 5.53
N GLY A 18 3.72 0.84 5.35
CA GLY A 18 2.34 1.08 5.75
C GLY A 18 1.34 0.13 5.07
N ALA A 19 1.51 -0.14 3.77
CA ALA A 19 0.69 -1.13 3.06
C ALA A 19 0.84 -2.55 3.63
N VAL A 20 2.06 -2.95 4.00
CA VAL A 20 2.31 -4.25 4.65
C VAL A 20 1.68 -4.31 6.04
N LEU A 21 1.79 -3.23 6.83
CA LEU A 21 1.14 -3.17 8.15
C LEU A 21 -0.38 -3.24 8.04
N PHE A 22 -0.95 -2.52 7.07
CA PHE A 22 -2.38 -2.52 6.81
C PHE A 22 -2.92 -3.91 6.48
N VAL A 23 -2.34 -4.61 5.50
CA VAL A 23 -2.79 -5.96 5.14
C VAL A 23 -2.60 -6.96 6.29
N THR A 24 -1.52 -6.80 7.06
CA THR A 24 -1.27 -7.62 8.26
C THR A 24 -2.38 -7.42 9.30
N LEU A 25 -2.78 -6.17 9.55
CA LEU A 25 -3.90 -5.86 10.45
C LEU A 25 -5.22 -6.42 9.93
N GLN A 26 -5.49 -6.30 8.62
CA GLN A 26 -6.68 -6.90 8.02
C GLN A 26 -6.74 -8.42 8.24
N LEU A 27 -5.61 -9.12 8.06
CA LEU A 27 -5.52 -10.56 8.35
C LEU A 27 -5.82 -10.87 9.82
N PHE A 28 -5.32 -10.05 10.75
CA PHE A 28 -5.63 -10.24 12.17
C PHE A 28 -7.12 -9.99 12.49
N PHE A 29 -7.74 -8.97 11.90
CA PHE A 29 -9.19 -8.73 12.08
C PHE A 29 -10.01 -9.90 11.53
N PHE A 30 -9.69 -10.36 10.32
CA PHE A 30 -10.34 -11.52 9.72
C PHE A 30 -10.20 -12.79 10.60
N LEU A 31 -8.98 -13.08 11.07
CA LEU A 31 -8.73 -14.25 11.91
C LEU A 31 -9.46 -14.15 13.26
N ASN A 32 -9.49 -12.96 13.87
CA ASN A 32 -10.21 -12.72 15.10
C ASN A 32 -11.71 -13.00 14.94
N ASP A 33 -12.32 -12.45 13.88
CA ASP A 33 -13.74 -12.64 13.62
C ASP A 33 -14.08 -14.09 13.28
N TYR A 34 -13.20 -14.78 12.55
CA TYR A 34 -13.32 -16.21 12.27
C TYR A 34 -13.29 -17.05 13.55
N VAL A 35 -12.38 -16.73 14.49
CA VAL A 35 -12.28 -17.39 15.80
C VAL A 35 -13.52 -17.12 16.66
N ILE A 36 -13.99 -15.87 16.71
CA ILE A 36 -15.23 -15.48 17.42
C ILE A 36 -16.43 -16.26 16.87
N ALA A 37 -16.52 -16.38 15.55
CA ALA A 37 -17.55 -17.15 14.85
C ALA A 37 -17.36 -18.67 14.98
N LYS A 38 -16.38 -19.16 15.75
CA LYS A 38 -16.05 -20.59 15.93
C LYS A 38 -15.86 -21.33 14.61
N GLY A 39 -15.29 -20.65 13.61
CA GLY A 39 -15.05 -21.20 12.29
C GLY A 39 -16.31 -21.40 11.43
N GLN A 40 -17.45 -20.82 11.81
CA GLN A 40 -18.67 -20.84 10.98
C GLN A 40 -18.67 -19.78 9.87
N GLY A 41 -17.62 -18.95 9.78
CA GLY A 41 -17.42 -18.00 8.69
C GLY A 41 -16.90 -18.69 7.41
N PRO A 42 -17.07 -18.05 6.23
CA PRO A 42 -16.54 -18.59 4.99
C PRO A 42 -15.01 -18.74 5.06
N ALA A 43 -14.52 -19.94 4.80
CA ALA A 43 -13.10 -20.21 4.70
C ALA A 43 -12.55 -19.54 3.43
N ILE A 44 -11.76 -18.48 3.60
CA ILE A 44 -11.02 -17.88 2.49
C ILE A 44 -9.82 -18.79 2.20
N THR A 45 -9.91 -19.56 1.13
CA THR A 45 -8.78 -20.31 0.59
C THR A 45 -8.24 -19.57 -0.63
N PHE A 46 -6.93 -19.34 -0.64
CA PHE A 46 -6.26 -18.77 -1.80
C PHE A 46 -5.74 -19.90 -2.67
N ASP A 47 -6.19 -19.95 -3.92
CA ASP A 47 -5.59 -20.83 -4.92
C ASP A 47 -4.20 -20.29 -5.34
N THR A 48 -3.46 -21.11 -6.08
CA THR A 48 -2.10 -20.76 -6.54
C THR A 48 -2.07 -19.43 -7.30
N ASN A 49 -3.06 -19.18 -8.16
CA ASN A 49 -3.13 -17.96 -8.95
C ASN A 49 -3.35 -16.73 -8.08
N THR A 50 -4.22 -16.84 -7.07
CA THR A 50 -4.48 -15.74 -6.12
C THR A 50 -3.25 -15.44 -5.28
N LEU A 51 -2.49 -16.44 -4.83
CA LEU A 51 -1.23 -16.24 -4.11
C LEU A 51 -0.18 -15.50 -4.96
N TRP A 52 -0.06 -15.85 -6.23
CA TRP A 52 0.81 -15.13 -7.17
C TRP A 52 0.35 -13.69 -7.38
N MET A 53 -0.96 -13.46 -7.53
CA MET A 53 -1.53 -12.13 -7.67
C MET A 53 -1.23 -11.25 -6.45
N PHE A 54 -1.43 -11.76 -5.23
CA PHE A 54 -1.08 -11.03 -4.01
C PHE A 54 0.42 -10.72 -3.93
N SER A 55 1.27 -11.70 -4.25
CA SER A 55 2.72 -11.54 -4.24
C SER A 55 3.17 -10.48 -5.25
N ALA A 56 2.60 -10.50 -6.47
CA ALA A 56 2.87 -9.50 -7.49
C ALA A 56 2.38 -8.12 -7.06
N TYR A 57 1.15 -8.02 -6.55
CA TYR A 57 0.55 -6.78 -6.11
C TYR A 57 1.39 -6.08 -5.03
N TYR A 58 1.76 -6.81 -3.98
CA TYR A 58 2.61 -6.24 -2.91
C TYR A 58 4.06 -6.07 -3.35
N GLY A 59 4.57 -6.90 -4.28
CA GLY A 59 5.89 -6.75 -4.87
C GLY A 59 6.08 -5.45 -5.66
N ILE A 60 5.02 -4.92 -6.28
CA ILE A 60 5.07 -3.65 -7.03
C ILE A 60 5.42 -2.47 -6.11
N TRP A 61 5.10 -2.52 -4.81
CA TRP A 61 5.55 -1.49 -3.86
C TRP A 61 7.07 -1.41 -3.79
N ILE A 62 7.77 -2.55 -3.77
CA ILE A 62 9.24 -2.61 -3.76
C ILE A 62 9.78 -2.01 -5.05
N VAL A 63 9.20 -2.36 -6.20
CA VAL A 63 9.58 -1.81 -7.50
C VAL A 63 9.44 -0.27 -7.50
N THR A 64 8.36 0.26 -6.93
CA THR A 64 8.13 1.71 -6.80
C THR A 64 9.23 2.38 -5.98
N VAL A 65 9.62 1.79 -4.85
CA VAL A 65 10.73 2.29 -4.02
C VAL A 65 12.04 2.27 -4.79
N LEU A 66 12.37 1.17 -5.47
CA LEU A 66 13.60 1.05 -6.25
C LEU A 66 13.65 2.06 -7.41
N MET A 67 12.53 2.29 -8.09
CA MET A 67 12.44 3.32 -9.13
C MET A 67 12.79 4.71 -8.62
N THR A 68 12.33 5.07 -7.42
CA THR A 68 12.67 6.39 -6.84
C THR A 68 14.14 6.50 -6.46
N LEU A 69 14.77 5.39 -6.09
CA LEU A 69 16.21 5.35 -5.73
C LEU A 69 17.11 5.59 -6.95
N ILE A 70 16.67 5.17 -8.15
CA ILE A 70 17.36 5.47 -9.42
C ILE A 70 17.49 7.00 -9.61
N GLY A 71 16.52 7.79 -9.13
CA GLY A 71 16.61 9.24 -9.07
C GLY A 71 16.57 9.96 -10.42
N THR A 72 16.28 9.26 -11.52
CA THR A 72 16.07 9.87 -12.84
C THR A 72 14.65 10.40 -12.96
N THR A 73 14.44 11.46 -13.75
CA THR A 73 13.11 12.05 -13.99
C THR A 73 12.12 11.01 -14.52
N LYS A 74 12.54 10.13 -15.44
CA LYS A 74 11.68 9.06 -15.98
C LYS A 74 11.27 8.05 -14.90
N ALA A 75 12.21 7.62 -14.05
CA ALA A 75 11.91 6.68 -12.98
C ALA A 75 11.00 7.30 -11.90
N GLN A 76 11.17 8.58 -11.60
CA GLN A 76 10.28 9.32 -10.70
C GLN A 76 8.86 9.45 -11.25
N TRP A 77 8.69 9.71 -12.55
CA TRP A 77 7.37 9.69 -13.19
C TRP A 77 6.71 8.31 -13.11
N LEU A 78 7.45 7.24 -13.41
CA LEU A 78 6.93 5.87 -13.31
C LEU A 78 6.52 5.55 -11.87
N ALA A 79 7.36 5.87 -10.89
CA ALA A 79 7.05 5.66 -9.48
C ALA A 79 5.81 6.47 -9.04
N LEU A 80 5.64 7.70 -9.53
CA LEU A 80 4.47 8.51 -9.22
C LEU A 80 3.18 7.87 -9.76
N ILE A 81 3.19 7.39 -11.00
CA ILE A 81 2.02 6.76 -11.63
C ILE A 81 1.69 5.44 -10.93
N ILE A 82 2.68 4.56 -10.81
CA ILE A 82 2.51 3.22 -10.23
C ILE A 82 2.16 3.33 -8.75
N GLY A 83 2.96 4.07 -7.98
CA GLY A 83 2.75 4.25 -6.55
C GLY A 83 1.46 5.00 -6.25
N GLY A 84 1.10 6.01 -7.05
CA GLY A 84 -0.17 6.72 -6.92
C GLY A 84 -1.36 5.79 -7.14
N LEU A 85 -1.30 4.93 -8.15
CA LEU A 85 -2.32 3.90 -8.40
C LEU A 85 -2.42 2.92 -7.23
N LEU A 86 -1.28 2.45 -6.69
CA LEU A 86 -1.27 1.54 -5.54
C LEU A 86 -1.89 2.17 -4.30
N VAL A 87 -1.58 3.44 -4.00
CA VAL A 87 -2.19 4.20 -2.90
C VAL A 87 -3.70 4.29 -3.10
N ALA A 88 -4.16 4.65 -4.30
CA ALA A 88 -5.58 4.78 -4.59
C ALA A 88 -6.32 3.44 -4.44
N LEU A 89 -5.79 2.36 -5.01
CA LEU A 89 -6.41 1.03 -4.94
C LEU A 89 -6.50 0.52 -3.49
N ASN A 90 -5.43 0.65 -2.72
CA ASN A 90 -5.45 0.23 -1.31
C ASN A 90 -6.36 1.11 -0.45
N THR A 91 -6.40 2.42 -0.71
CA THR A 91 -7.29 3.34 0.00
C THR A 91 -8.75 3.00 -0.27
N LEU A 92 -9.12 2.81 -1.54
CA LEU A 92 -10.48 2.42 -1.93
C LEU A 92 -10.86 1.04 -1.37
N GLY A 93 -9.95 0.07 -1.47
CA GLY A 93 -10.13 -1.26 -0.88
C GLY A 93 -10.39 -1.19 0.62
N GLY A 94 -9.56 -0.45 1.35
CA GLY A 94 -9.71 -0.31 2.80
C GLY A 94 -10.96 0.47 3.23
N ILE A 95 -11.42 1.45 2.43
CA ILE A 95 -12.72 2.10 2.67
C ILE A 95 -13.86 1.09 2.46
N PHE A 96 -13.82 0.30 1.38
CA PHE A 96 -14.83 -0.70 1.11
C PHE A 96 -14.88 -1.79 2.19
N ASP A 97 -13.72 -2.31 2.58
CA ASP A 97 -13.59 -3.24 3.70
C ASP A 97 -14.06 -2.59 5.01
N GLY A 98 -13.78 -1.30 5.25
CA GLY A 98 -14.27 -0.63 6.46
C GLY A 98 -15.78 -0.37 6.48
N ILE A 99 -16.44 -0.28 5.33
CA ILE A 99 -17.91 -0.26 5.24
C ILE A 99 -18.46 -1.65 5.60
N ARG A 100 -17.77 -2.74 5.21
CA ARG A 100 -18.20 -4.13 5.45
C ARG A 100 -17.91 -4.59 6.88
N ASP A 101 -16.69 -4.37 7.35
CA ASP A 101 -16.08 -4.99 8.54
C ASP A 101 -15.91 -4.00 9.70
N GLY A 102 -16.07 -2.70 9.43
CA GLY A 102 -16.11 -1.64 10.44
C GLY A 102 -15.10 -0.52 10.25
N ALA A 103 -15.41 0.63 10.84
CA ALA A 103 -14.69 1.88 10.64
C ALA A 103 -13.18 1.83 10.98
N HIS A 104 -12.77 0.88 11.84
CA HIS A 104 -11.37 0.68 12.21
C HIS A 104 -10.50 0.22 11.02
N VAL A 105 -11.08 -0.52 10.06
CA VAL A 105 -10.39 -0.93 8.82
C VAL A 105 -10.23 0.24 7.86
N ALA A 106 -11.27 1.05 7.68
CA ALA A 106 -11.16 2.28 6.87
C ALA A 106 -10.14 3.26 7.48
N PHE A 107 -10.16 3.42 8.80
CA PHE A 107 -9.19 4.26 9.50
C PHE A 107 -7.75 3.78 9.31
N SER A 108 -7.50 2.47 9.45
CA SER A 108 -6.15 1.93 9.28
C SER A 108 -5.65 2.09 7.83
N ALA A 109 -6.52 1.96 6.83
CA ALA A 109 -6.19 2.22 5.43
C ALA A 109 -5.76 3.67 5.22
N LEU A 110 -6.56 4.62 5.74
CA LEU A 110 -6.27 6.05 5.63
C LEU A 110 -4.96 6.42 6.34
N PHE A 111 -4.74 5.86 7.53
CA PHE A 111 -3.59 6.18 8.36
C PHE A 111 -2.29 5.58 7.82
N PHE A 112 -2.29 4.29 7.48
CA PHE A 112 -1.08 3.58 7.08
C PHE A 112 -0.75 3.73 5.59
N ILE A 113 -1.73 4.02 4.73
CA ILE A 113 -1.49 4.06 3.28
C ILE A 113 -1.73 5.46 2.73
N THR A 114 -2.92 6.01 2.91
CA THR A 114 -3.29 7.28 2.27
C THR A 114 -2.42 8.43 2.76
N LEU A 115 -2.21 8.55 4.08
CA LEU A 115 -1.42 9.64 4.65
C LEU A 115 0.04 9.63 4.18
N PRO A 116 0.83 8.55 4.38
CA PRO A 116 2.20 8.53 3.85
C PRO A 116 2.25 8.55 2.33
N GLY A 117 1.27 7.95 1.64
CA GLY A 117 1.16 7.92 0.19
C GLY A 117 0.96 9.31 -0.42
N VAL A 118 0.09 10.14 0.17
CA VAL A 118 -0.09 11.53 -0.25
C VAL A 118 1.19 12.33 -0.04
N CYS A 119 1.89 12.14 1.08
CA CYS A 119 3.20 12.77 1.29
C CYS A 119 4.22 12.35 0.21
N ALA A 120 4.27 11.06 -0.16
CA ALA A 120 5.14 10.55 -1.21
C ALA A 120 4.81 11.15 -2.58
N ILE A 121 3.52 11.17 -2.96
CA ILE A 121 3.03 11.76 -4.21
C ILE A 121 3.41 13.23 -4.29
N VAL A 122 3.14 14.02 -3.25
CA VAL A 122 3.45 15.46 -3.22
C VAL A 122 4.96 15.69 -3.30
N ALA A 123 5.76 14.91 -2.58
CA ALA A 123 7.22 15.03 -2.60
C ALA A 123 7.79 14.70 -3.99
N THR A 124 7.31 13.63 -4.64
CA THR A 124 7.72 13.25 -5.99
C THR A 124 7.29 14.28 -7.03
N TRP A 125 6.04 14.76 -6.96
CA TRP A 125 5.54 15.79 -7.87
C TRP A 125 6.38 17.06 -7.81
N ARG A 126 6.65 17.56 -6.60
CA ARG A 126 7.46 18.77 -6.40
C ARG A 126 8.87 18.64 -6.99
N ALA A 127 9.49 17.48 -6.86
CA ALA A 127 10.82 17.23 -7.42
C ALA A 127 10.84 17.15 -8.95
N LEU A 128 9.73 16.71 -9.57
CA LEU A 128 9.59 16.67 -11.03
C LEU A 128 9.31 18.04 -11.65
N THR A 129 8.66 18.94 -10.90
CA THR A 129 8.32 20.30 -11.35
C THR A 129 9.40 21.34 -11.07
N LYS A 130 10.49 20.94 -10.40
CA LYS A 130 11.60 21.82 -10.02
C LYS A 130 12.69 21.79 -11.09
#